data_AF-A0A822DQJ1-F1
#
_entry.id   AF-A0A822DQJ1-F1
#
_cell.length_a   1.000
_cell.length_b   1.000
_cell.length_c   1.000
_cell.angle_alpha   90.00
_cell.angle_beta   90.00
_cell.angle_gamma   90.00
#
_symmetry.space_group_name_H-M   'P 1'
#
loop_
_entity.id
_entity.type
_entity.pdbx_description
1 polymer ?
#
loop_
_entity_poly.entity_id
_entity_poly.type
_entity_poly.pdbx_seq_one_letter_code
_entity_poly.pdbx_strand_id
1 'polypeptide(L)'
;MSSNSTQQVRPIIECFCQILSLYGFSPITPELFRLAKFNRNEATIPLWRLIFEILHFDPINYNQQQIINKFDQTPKGTQLLIAYEQITLG
;
A
#
# COMPACT_ATOMS: atom_id res chain seq x y z
N MET A 1 21.62 -18.38 23.36
CA MET A 1 20.17 -18.33 23.10
C MET A 1 19.94 -17.25 22.07
N SER A 2 19.74 -17.64 20.81
CA SER A 2 19.65 -16.70 19.69
C SER A 2 18.27 -16.04 19.68
N SER A 3 18.24 -14.71 19.74
CA SER A 3 17.05 -13.88 19.75
C SER A 3 16.27 -13.98 18.44
N ASN A 4 15.14 -14.70 18.46
CA ASN A 4 14.17 -14.86 17.35
C ASN A 4 13.33 -13.58 17.10
N SER A 5 13.97 -12.43 16.85
CA SER A 5 13.26 -11.17 16.62
C SER A 5 12.53 -11.09 15.28
N THR A 6 12.91 -11.91 14.28
CA THR A 6 12.31 -11.91 12.94
C THR A 6 11.02 -12.72 12.84
N GLN A 7 10.77 -13.69 13.73
CA GLN A 7 9.57 -14.53 13.69
C GLN A 7 8.28 -13.77 14.01
N GLN A 8 8.36 -12.67 14.75
CA GLN A 8 7.17 -11.90 15.17
C GLN A 8 6.71 -10.86 14.14
N VAL A 9 7.55 -10.52 13.15
CA VAL A 9 7.24 -9.43 12.21
C VAL A 9 6.08 -9.79 11.28
N ARG A 10 6.00 -11.04 10.82
CA ARG A 10 4.96 -11.47 9.88
C ARG A 10 3.54 -11.40 10.48
N PRO A 11 3.27 -11.96 11.68
CA PRO A 11 1.96 -11.82 12.32
C PRO A 11 1.54 -10.37 12.56
N ILE A 12 2.49 -9.47 12.86
CA ILE A 12 2.21 -8.04 13.05
C ILE A 12 1.77 -7.40 11.73
N ILE A 13 2.45 -7.69 10.63
CA ILE A 13 2.06 -7.20 9.30
C ILE A 13 0.70 -7.77 8.89
N GLU A 14 0.43 -9.04 9.15
CA GLU A 14 -0.87 -9.67 8.88
C GLU A 14 -1.99 -8.97 9.66
N CYS A 15 -1.78 -8.71 10.96
CA CYS A 15 -2.71 -7.95 11.79
C CYS A 15 -2.93 -6.53 11.26
N PHE A 16 -1.85 -5.84 10.86
CA PHE A 16 -1.95 -4.51 10.28
C PHE A 16 -2.80 -4.49 8.99
N CYS A 17 -2.58 -5.44 8.08
CA CYS A 17 -3.40 -5.57 6.87
C CYS A 17 -4.88 -5.81 7.19
N GLN A 18 -5.19 -6.61 8.22
CA GLN A 18 -6.56 -6.85 8.67
C GLN A 18 -7.21 -5.57 9.21
N ILE A 19 -6.49 -4.78 10.01
CA ILE A 19 -6.97 -3.49 10.51
C ILE A 19 -7.31 -2.57 9.34
N LEU A 20 -6.39 -2.41 8.38
CA LEU A 20 -6.64 -1.58 7.19
C LEU A 20 -7.90 -2.02 6.43
N SER A 21 -8.08 -3.33 6.25
CA SER A 21 -9.29 -3.86 5.62
C SER A 21 -10.58 -3.55 6.40
N LEU A 22 -10.54 -3.57 7.73
CA LEU A 22 -11.70 -3.24 8.57
C LEU A 22 -12.13 -1.78 8.43
N TYR A 23 -11.18 -0.86 8.19
CA TYR A 23 -11.44 0.55 7.97
C TYR A 23 -11.72 0.91 6.50
N GLY A 24 -11.78 -0.09 5.61
CA GLY A 24 -12.11 0.11 4.20
C GLY A 24 -10.97 0.66 3.34
N PHE A 25 -9.72 0.60 3.81
CA PHE A 25 -8.53 0.96 3.02
C PHE A 25 -8.30 0.02 1.85
N SER A 26 -7.48 0.45 0.89
CA SER A 26 -7.05 -0.40 -0.22
C SER A 26 -6.58 -1.77 0.28
N PRO A 27 -6.93 -2.86 -0.44
CA PRO A 27 -6.47 -4.18 -0.06
C PRO A 27 -4.95 -4.25 -0.17
N ILE A 28 -4.28 -4.45 0.96
CA ILE A 28 -2.83 -4.62 1.06
C ILE A 28 -2.54 -5.98 1.69
N THR A 29 -1.52 -6.65 1.19
CA THR A 29 -1.11 -7.98 1.66
C THR A 29 0.28 -7.93 2.30
N PRO A 30 0.62 -8.84 3.22
CA PRO A 30 1.98 -8.98 3.72
C PRO A 30 3.03 -9.17 2.61
N GLU A 31 2.61 -9.77 1.50
CA GLU A 31 3.46 -9.97 0.33
C GLU A 31 3.88 -8.64 -0.33
N LEU A 32 3.00 -7.64 -0.37
CA LEU A 32 3.38 -6.31 -0.87
C LEU A 32 4.48 -5.65 -0.02
N PHE A 33 4.43 -5.82 1.30
CA PHE A 33 5.52 -5.36 2.19
C PHE A 33 6.82 -6.14 1.98
N ARG A 34 6.72 -7.45 1.72
CA ARG A 34 7.88 -8.29 1.38
C ARG A 34 8.51 -7.83 0.06
N LEU A 35 7.70 -7.59 -0.97
CA LEU A 35 8.13 -7.09 -2.27
C LEU A 35 8.82 -5.72 -2.14
N ALA A 36 8.24 -4.80 -1.37
CA ALA A 36 8.83 -3.49 -1.09
C ALA A 36 10.20 -3.59 -0.40
N LYS A 37 10.35 -4.50 0.58
CA LYS A 37 11.65 -4.77 1.22
C LYS A 37 12.74 -5.15 0.21
N PHE A 38 12.36 -5.81 -0.89
CA PHE A 38 13.28 -6.20 -1.96
C PHE A 38 13.26 -5.24 -3.16
N ASN A 39 12.75 -4.02 -3.00
CA ASN A 39 12.66 -2.99 -4.03
C ASN A 39 11.97 -3.47 -5.32
N ARG A 40 10.93 -4.29 -5.18
CA ARG A 40 10.12 -4.78 -6.30
C ARG A 40 9.08 -3.73 -6.68
N ASN A 41 9.03 -3.38 -7.97
CA ASN A 41 8.20 -2.29 -8.50
C ASN A 41 6.69 -2.53 -8.31
N GLU A 42 6.29 -3.80 -8.23
CA GLU A 42 4.92 -4.26 -8.02
C GLU A 42 4.32 -3.73 -6.71
N ALA A 43 5.16 -3.46 -5.70
CA ALA A 43 4.71 -2.91 -4.42
C ALA A 43 4.57 -1.38 -4.42
N THR A 44 5.16 -0.69 -5.40
CA THR A 44 5.29 0.76 -5.39
C THR A 44 3.94 1.47 -5.41
N ILE A 45 3.09 1.20 -6.41
CA ILE A 45 1.78 1.86 -6.53
C ILE A 45 0.86 1.53 -5.35
N PRO A 46 0.65 0.24 -4.98
CA PRO A 46 -0.23 -0.09 -3.88
C PRO A 46 0.16 0.58 -2.56
N LEU A 47 1.45 0.63 -2.24
CA LEU A 47 1.92 1.25 -0.99
C LEU A 47 1.84 2.78 -1.02
N TRP A 48 2.09 3.43 -2.16
CA TRP A 48 1.89 4.88 -2.29
C TRP A 48 0.43 5.28 -2.18
N ARG A 49 -0.48 4.51 -2.79
CA ARG A 49 -1.94 4.70 -2.61
C ARG A 49 -2.34 4.53 -1.16
N LEU A 50 -1.88 3.48 -0.49
CA LEU A 50 -2.13 3.28 0.95
C LEU A 50 -1.67 4.48 1.78
N ILE A 51 -0.46 4.98 1.57
CA ILE A 51 0.06 6.15 2.29
C ILE A 51 -0.84 7.36 2.04
N PHE A 52 -1.24 7.59 0.79
CA PHE A 52 -2.13 8.70 0.45
C PHE A 52 -3.49 8.58 1.13
N GLU A 53 -4.06 7.38 1.18
CA GLU A 53 -5.30 7.10 1.90
C GLU A 53 -5.17 7.38 3.40
N ILE A 54 -4.08 6.92 4.04
CA ILE A 54 -3.83 7.18 5.47
C ILE A 54 -3.77 8.69 5.76
N LEU A 55 -3.11 9.45 4.89
CA LEU A 55 -3.00 10.91 5.03
C LEU A 55 -4.33 11.65 4.86
N HIS A 56 -5.27 11.07 4.11
CA HIS A 56 -6.59 11.66 3.83
C HIS A 56 -7.72 10.92 4.57
N PHE A 57 -7.38 10.08 5.54
CA PHE A 57 -8.37 9.32 6.29
C PHE A 57 -9.16 10.25 7.21
N ASP A 58 -10.46 10.34 6.97
CA ASP A 58 -11.43 11.00 7.82
C ASP A 58 -12.42 9.95 8.32
N PRO A 59 -12.48 9.66 9.64
CA PRO A 59 -13.38 8.63 10.19
C PRO A 59 -14.87 8.81 9.84
N ILE A 60 -15.29 10.02 9.49
CA ILE A 60 -16.69 10.35 9.18
C ILE A 60 -16.94 10.34 7.67
N ASN A 61 -15.98 10.84 6.88
CA ASN A 61 -16.16 11.11 5.46
C ASN A 61 -15.31 10.23 4.53
N TYR A 62 -14.68 9.18 5.06
CA TYR A 62 -13.76 8.35 4.28
C TYR A 62 -14.47 7.68 3.10
N ASN A 63 -13.97 7.99 1.90
CA ASN A 63 -14.36 7.35 0.66
C ASN A 63 -13.10 6.94 -0.11
N GLN A 64 -12.74 5.66 0.02
CA GLN A 64 -11.59 5.04 -0.62
C GLN A 64 -11.48 5.40 -2.11
N GLN A 65 -12.55 5.18 -2.88
CA GLN A 65 -12.51 5.37 -4.33
C GLN A 65 -12.24 6.82 -4.71
N GLN A 66 -12.85 7.77 -4.02
CA GLN A 66 -12.61 9.19 -4.26
C GLN A 66 -11.16 9.58 -3.95
N ILE A 67 -10.59 9.04 -2.88
CA ILE A 67 -9.21 9.32 -2.48
C ILE A 67 -8.21 8.71 -3.46
N ILE A 68 -8.43 7.47 -3.92
CA ILE A 68 -7.60 6.83 -4.95
C ILE A 68 -7.68 7.61 -6.26
N ASN A 69 -8.88 8.01 -6.69
CA ASN A 69 -9.04 8.83 -7.89
C ASN A 69 -8.28 10.16 -7.79
N LYS A 70 -8.29 10.80 -6.60
CA LYS A 70 -7.48 12.00 -6.34
C LYS A 70 -5.99 11.69 -6.43
N PHE A 71 -5.51 10.59 -5.85
CA PHE A 71 -4.11 10.19 -5.93
C PHE A 71 -3.67 10.04 -7.39
N ASP A 72 -4.45 9.32 -8.20
CA ASP A 72 -4.13 9.05 -9.61
C ASP A 72 -4.04 10.34 -10.45
N GLN A 73 -4.76 11.38 -10.05
CA GLN A 73 -4.74 12.72 -10.67
C GLN A 73 -3.60 13.62 -10.17
N THR A 74 -2.89 13.24 -9.09
CA THR A 74 -1.71 14.00 -8.65
C THR A 74 -0.56 13.82 -9.65
N PRO A 75 0.35 14.81 -9.80
CA PRO A 75 1.52 14.67 -10.67
C PRO A 75 2.33 13.41 -10.36
N LYS A 76 2.45 13.05 -9.07
CA LYS A 76 3.19 11.86 -8.64
C LYS A 76 2.44 10.56 -8.92
N GLY A 77 1.13 10.52 -8.67
CA GLY A 77 0.29 9.35 -8.98
C GLY A 77 0.27 9.05 -10.48
N THR A 78 0.07 10.07 -11.31
CA THR A 78 0.12 9.94 -12.77
C THR A 78 1.48 9.44 -13.25
N GLN A 79 2.59 9.99 -12.75
CA GLN A 79 3.94 9.51 -13.10
C GLN A 79 4.16 8.04 -12.72
N LEU A 80 3.69 7.63 -11.53
CA LEU A 80 3.84 6.25 -11.07
C LEU A 80 3.01 5.27 -11.91
N LEU A 81 1.78 5.66 -12.29
CA LEU A 81 0.93 4.86 -13.17
C LEU A 81 1.56 4.66 -14.56
N ILE A 82 2.03 5.74 -15.18
CA ILE A 82 2.71 5.68 -16.48
C ILE A 82 3.94 4.76 -16.40
N ALA A 83 4.75 4.91 -15.35
CA ALA A 83 5.94 4.07 -15.16
C ALA A 83 5.58 2.58 -15.00
N TYR A 84 4.49 2.27 -14.29
CA TYR A 84 4.04 0.89 -14.08
C TYR A 84 3.52 0.25 -15.36
N GLU A 85 2.75 0.98 -16.17
CA GLU A 85 2.25 0.52 -17.48
C GLU A 85 3.41 0.20 -18.43
N GLN A 86 4.46 1.04 -18.44
CA GLN A 86 5.66 0.81 -19.24
C GLN A 86 6.44 -0.44 -18.83
N ILE A 87 6.41 -0.81 -17.54
CA ILE A 87 7.09 -2.01 -17.02
C ILE A 87 6.28 -3.28 -17.28
N THR A 88 4.95 -3.20 -17.33
CA THR A 88 4.07 -4.38 -17.44
C THR A 88 3.67 -4.72 -18.87
N LEU A 89 3.75 -3.76 -19.82
CA LEU A 89 3.44 -3.95 -21.23
C LEU A 89 4.67 -3.98 -22.15
N GLY A 90 5.87 -3.83 -21.58
CA GLY A 90 7.17 -3.86 -22.27
C GLY A 90 7.86 -5.21 -22.26
#